data_AF-A0A432MEE9-F1
#
_entry.id   AF-A0A432MEE9-F1
#
_cell.length_a   1.000
_cell.length_b   1.000
_cell.length_c   1.000
_cell.angle_alpha   90.00
_cell.angle_beta   90.00
_cell.angle_gamma   90.00
#
_symmetry.space_group_name_H-M   'P 1'
#
loop_
_entity.id
_entity.type
_entity.pdbx_description
1 polymer ?
#
loop_
_entity_poly.entity_id
_entity_poly.type
_entity_poly.pdbx_seq_one_letter_code
_entity_poly.pdbx_strand_id
1 'polypeptide(L)'
;MRQRNCPNLLAVGIGLLLATRAASAGAIQLTGDVEADFPLVQGNGVVAIVDNPNANGLASPMDVAQNAVLPGTTGWNIKDLRLSYDSASDRMYFGVNFFGIAGDADGDGDPGALSVGMGKDLPSLGGLESIAVGLDLDLDGTPDVVAGVPANKSGTGPGVASFTVAEYQRSPSGLAFSFGDSLTDHLGALAFDPSAEHPDFEFTIDRFSTLPGLDMKEGFIVSAFAGAPDDMIAGEDTLAAVRIAGDDLSGQNVPEPAAVLAWALVAGAAIAHRVRGRHRRGR
;
A
#
# COMPACT_ATOMS: atom_id res chain seq x y z
N MET A 1 71.61 -44.00 0.30
CA MET A 1 70.39 -44.07 1.15
C MET A 1 69.76 -42.68 1.15
N ARG A 2 68.75 -42.42 0.31
CA ARG A 2 67.29 -42.49 0.59
C ARG A 2 66.80 -41.53 1.69
N GLN A 3 66.13 -40.44 1.27
CA GLN A 3 64.78 -39.96 1.69
C GLN A 3 64.55 -38.58 1.04
N ARG A 4 63.85 -38.50 -0.10
CA ARG A 4 62.39 -38.36 -0.32
C ARG A 4 61.79 -37.02 0.17
N ASN A 5 61.35 -36.25 -0.82
CA ASN A 5 60.42 -35.12 -0.80
C ASN A 5 59.20 -35.33 0.11
N CYS A 6 58.69 -34.26 0.72
CA CYS A 6 57.26 -33.98 0.85
C CYS A 6 57.03 -32.47 1.13
N PRO A 7 56.40 -31.72 0.21
CA PRO A 7 55.84 -30.41 0.52
C PRO A 7 54.53 -30.58 1.30
N ASN A 8 54.40 -29.88 2.43
CA ASN A 8 53.15 -29.84 3.19
C ASN A 8 52.09 -29.05 2.40
N LEU A 9 51.20 -29.79 1.75
CA LEU A 9 49.83 -29.40 1.43
C LEU A 9 49.02 -29.32 2.74
N LEU A 10 48.39 -28.19 3.02
CA LEU A 10 47.17 -28.04 3.85
C LEU A 10 46.88 -26.53 3.95
N ALA A 11 45.70 -25.96 3.77
CA ALA A 11 44.41 -26.43 3.31
C ALA A 11 43.74 -25.17 2.70
N VAL A 12 43.12 -25.31 1.52
CA VAL A 12 42.23 -24.27 0.98
C VAL A 12 40.97 -24.30 1.83
N GLY A 13 40.79 -23.28 2.67
CA GLY A 13 39.60 -23.10 3.48
C GLY A 13 38.38 -22.93 2.55
N ILE A 14 37.47 -23.88 2.65
CA ILE A 14 36.16 -23.92 2.01
C ILE A 14 35.45 -22.60 2.27
N GLY A 15 35.15 -21.87 1.20
CA GLY A 15 34.31 -20.68 1.24
C GLY A 15 32.91 -21.08 1.68
N LEU A 16 32.54 -20.66 2.89
CA LEU A 16 31.16 -20.63 3.32
C LEU A 16 30.49 -19.50 2.51
N LEU A 17 29.96 -19.84 1.33
CA LEU A 17 29.01 -19.02 0.60
C LEU A 17 27.74 -18.94 1.46
N LEU A 18 27.73 -18.00 2.41
CA LEU A 18 26.50 -17.47 2.97
C LEU A 18 25.79 -16.78 1.80
N ALA A 19 24.97 -17.54 1.08
CA ALA A 19 23.96 -16.98 0.21
C ALA A 19 23.01 -16.20 1.13
N THR A 20 23.30 -14.92 1.34
CA THR A 20 22.32 -13.97 1.85
C THR A 20 21.24 -13.93 0.79
N ARG A 21 20.21 -14.76 0.95
CA ARG A 21 18.97 -14.56 0.22
C ARG A 21 18.52 -13.15 0.56
N ALA A 22 18.41 -12.31 -0.46
CA ALA A 22 17.55 -11.14 -0.39
C ALA A 22 16.23 -11.63 0.23
N ALA A 23 15.91 -11.18 1.44
CA ALA A 23 14.57 -11.36 1.94
C ALA A 23 13.70 -10.46 1.06
N SER A 24 13.14 -11.01 -0.01
CA SER A 24 11.99 -10.41 -0.66
C SER A 24 10.92 -10.36 0.41
N ALA A 25 10.41 -9.14 0.70
CA ALA A 25 9.23 -9.02 1.55
C ALA A 25 8.15 -9.91 0.92
N GLY A 26 7.52 -10.78 1.72
CA GLY A 26 6.44 -11.61 1.23
C GLY A 26 5.29 -10.73 0.74
N ALA A 27 4.47 -11.25 -0.17
CA ALA A 27 3.25 -10.57 -0.59
C ALA A 27 2.42 -10.17 0.64
N ILE A 28 1.89 -8.94 0.62
CA ILE A 28 0.97 -8.44 1.65
C ILE A 28 -0.23 -9.38 1.72
N GLN A 29 -0.62 -9.76 2.93
CA GLN A 29 -1.86 -10.49 3.18
C GLN A 29 -2.86 -9.49 3.73
N LEU A 30 -3.95 -9.26 3.00
CA LEU A 30 -5.01 -8.35 3.45
C LEU A 30 -5.90 -9.08 4.44
N THR A 31 -6.09 -8.48 5.60
CA THR A 31 -6.85 -9.01 6.74
C THR A 31 -7.93 -8.04 7.22
N GLY A 32 -8.06 -6.88 6.58
CA GLY A 32 -8.93 -5.77 6.98
C GLY A 32 -8.35 -4.89 8.09
N ASP A 33 -7.07 -5.06 8.46
CA ASP A 33 -6.35 -4.24 9.43
C ASP A 33 -5.09 -3.68 8.76
N VAL A 34 -5.21 -2.45 8.25
CA VAL A 34 -4.16 -1.80 7.46
C VAL A 34 -2.89 -1.61 8.27
N GLU A 35 -3.00 -1.42 9.59
CA GLU A 35 -1.83 -1.24 10.44
C GLU A 35 -1.03 -2.54 10.62
N ALA A 36 -1.72 -3.66 10.69
CA ALA A 36 -1.12 -4.98 10.74
C ALA A 36 -0.52 -5.40 9.39
N ASP A 37 -1.23 -5.11 8.29
CA ASP A 37 -0.90 -5.62 6.96
C ASP A 37 0.17 -4.78 6.25
N PHE A 38 0.20 -3.47 6.54
CA PHE A 38 1.16 -2.51 6.01
C PHE A 38 2.02 -1.90 7.14
N PRO A 39 2.89 -2.70 7.79
CA PRO A 39 3.68 -2.21 8.90
C PRO A 39 4.67 -1.16 8.42
N LEU A 40 4.79 -0.02 9.11
CA LEU A 40 5.72 1.04 8.72
C LEU A 40 7.14 0.74 9.22
N VAL A 41 7.80 -0.21 8.57
CA VAL A 41 9.16 -0.65 8.88
C VAL A 41 10.11 -0.18 7.77
N GLN A 42 11.21 0.46 8.15
CA GLN A 42 12.18 0.97 7.19
C GLN A 42 12.62 -0.11 6.19
N GLY A 43 12.43 0.17 4.90
CA GLY A 43 12.92 -0.66 3.79
C GLY A 43 12.01 -1.83 3.39
N ASN A 44 10.78 -1.90 3.90
CA ASN A 44 9.80 -2.90 3.44
C ASN A 44 8.99 -2.46 2.21
N GLY A 45 9.20 -1.24 1.70
CA GLY A 45 8.52 -0.73 0.51
C GLY A 45 7.09 -0.24 0.74
N VAL A 46 6.63 -0.19 1.99
CA VAL A 46 5.34 0.41 2.32
C VAL A 46 5.47 1.94 2.35
N VAL A 47 4.59 2.60 1.60
CA VAL A 47 4.43 4.06 1.61
C VAL A 47 3.14 4.38 2.37
N ALA A 48 3.19 5.37 3.26
CA ALA A 48 2.02 5.85 4.00
C ALA A 48 1.80 7.34 3.80
N ILE A 49 0.55 7.72 3.62
CA ILE A 49 0.10 9.09 3.40
C ILE A 49 -0.90 9.40 4.52
N VAL A 50 -0.46 10.21 5.48
CA VAL A 50 -1.27 10.57 6.64
C VAL A 50 -2.30 11.60 6.23
N ASP A 51 -3.56 11.38 6.60
CA ASP A 51 -4.61 12.36 6.34
C ASP A 51 -4.48 13.58 7.27
N ASN A 52 -4.69 14.77 6.70
CA ASN A 52 -4.63 16.09 7.35
C ASN A 52 -3.65 16.17 8.54
N PRO A 53 -2.34 15.92 8.32
CA PRO A 53 -1.40 15.69 9.41
C PRO A 53 -1.22 16.96 10.25
N ASN A 54 -1.33 16.81 11.57
CA ASN A 54 -1.02 17.88 12.50
C ASN A 54 0.50 18.17 12.55
N ALA A 55 0.92 19.11 13.42
CA ALA A 55 2.33 19.49 13.54
C ALA A 55 3.30 18.35 13.90
N ASN A 56 2.79 17.22 14.40
CA ASN A 56 3.56 16.01 14.71
C ASN A 56 3.50 14.95 13.60
N GLY A 57 2.84 15.24 12.48
CA GLY A 57 2.67 14.28 11.38
C GLY A 57 1.63 13.19 11.66
N LEU A 58 0.66 13.45 12.56
CA LEU A 58 -0.39 12.49 12.91
C LEU A 58 -1.75 12.99 12.43
N ALA A 59 -2.59 12.07 11.94
CA ALA A 59 -3.99 12.34 11.62
C ALA A 59 -4.83 12.61 12.88
N SER A 60 -6.03 13.14 12.69
CA SER A 60 -6.93 13.55 13.77
C SER A 60 -8.26 12.76 13.73
N PRO A 61 -8.70 12.13 14.83
CA PRO A 61 -10.01 11.48 14.89
C PRO A 61 -11.19 12.47 14.87
N MET A 62 -10.90 13.77 14.81
CA MET A 62 -11.88 14.87 14.80
C MET A 62 -11.88 15.66 13.48
N ASP A 63 -11.27 15.12 12.42
CA ASP A 63 -11.15 15.82 11.14
C ASP A 63 -12.49 15.89 10.40
N VAL A 64 -13.25 14.81 10.43
CA VAL A 64 -14.61 14.77 9.91
C VAL A 64 -15.59 15.41 10.89
N ALA A 65 -16.36 16.38 10.40
CA ALA A 65 -17.45 16.96 11.16
C ALA A 65 -18.55 15.92 11.36
N GLN A 66 -18.95 15.68 12.61
CA GLN A 66 -19.96 14.66 12.93
C GLN A 66 -20.92 15.15 14.00
N ASN A 67 -22.13 14.60 14.03
CA ASN A 67 -23.12 14.97 15.03
C ASN A 67 -22.64 14.59 16.44
N ALA A 68 -22.84 15.46 17.42
CA ALA A 68 -22.42 15.21 18.81
C ALA A 68 -23.20 14.07 19.51
N VAL A 69 -24.30 13.60 18.91
CA VAL A 69 -25.10 12.47 19.43
C VAL A 69 -24.51 11.11 19.07
N LEU A 70 -23.58 11.05 18.10
CA LEU A 70 -23.02 9.79 17.63
C LEU A 70 -22.17 9.14 18.74
N PRO A 71 -22.24 7.80 18.88
CA PRO A 71 -21.54 7.09 19.95
C PRO A 71 -20.01 7.04 19.78
N GLY A 72 -19.50 7.18 18.56
CA GLY A 72 -18.08 7.06 18.25
C GLY A 72 -17.56 8.03 17.19
N THR A 73 -16.41 7.67 16.61
CA THR A 73 -15.86 8.34 15.44
C THR A 73 -16.46 7.70 14.20
N THR A 74 -17.02 8.52 13.32
CA THR A 74 -17.56 8.06 12.04
C THR A 74 -16.52 7.29 11.23
N GLY A 75 -16.99 6.23 10.58
CA GLY A 75 -16.29 5.37 9.65
C GLY A 75 -15.90 6.04 8.33
N TRP A 76 -16.22 7.32 8.16
CA TRP A 76 -15.72 8.12 7.04
C TRP A 76 -14.36 8.75 7.32
N ASN A 77 -13.93 8.84 8.58
CA ASN A 77 -12.70 9.54 8.96
C ASN A 77 -11.45 8.70 8.64
N ILE A 78 -10.78 9.06 7.55
CA ILE A 78 -9.56 8.44 7.06
C ILE A 78 -8.41 8.83 7.98
N LYS A 79 -7.63 7.84 8.38
CA LYS A 79 -6.41 8.03 9.18
C LYS A 79 -5.18 8.14 8.28
N ASP A 80 -5.00 7.17 7.39
CA ASP A 80 -3.92 7.17 6.41
C ASP A 80 -4.26 6.26 5.21
N LEU A 81 -3.58 6.50 4.09
CA LEU A 81 -3.54 5.59 2.94
C LEU A 81 -2.18 4.92 2.89
N ARG A 82 -2.15 3.58 2.82
CA ARG A 82 -0.93 2.79 2.69
C ARG A 82 -0.88 2.03 1.37
N LEU A 83 0.31 2.02 0.78
CA LEU A 83 0.57 1.45 -0.54
C LEU A 83 1.75 0.50 -0.46
N SER A 84 1.67 -0.61 -1.19
CA SER A 84 2.79 -1.52 -1.40
C SER A 84 2.70 -2.13 -2.79
N TYR A 85 3.80 -2.09 -3.54
CA TYR A 85 3.85 -2.66 -4.89
C TYR A 85 4.65 -3.98 -4.90
N ASP A 86 4.02 -5.06 -5.35
CA ASP A 86 4.67 -6.33 -5.63
C ASP A 86 5.01 -6.44 -7.12
N SER A 87 6.28 -6.17 -7.44
CA SER A 87 6.81 -6.29 -8.80
C SER A 87 6.81 -7.72 -9.36
N ALA A 88 6.76 -8.76 -8.52
CA ALA A 88 6.78 -10.14 -8.98
C ALA A 88 5.42 -10.57 -9.54
N SER A 89 4.33 -10.13 -8.93
CA SER A 89 2.96 -10.36 -9.43
C SER A 89 2.39 -9.18 -10.22
N ASP A 90 3.15 -8.09 -10.36
CA ASP A 90 2.69 -6.80 -10.88
C ASP A 90 1.37 -6.33 -10.25
N ARG A 91 1.36 -6.26 -8.92
CA ARG A 91 0.16 -5.95 -8.13
C ARG A 91 0.43 -4.81 -7.16
N MET A 92 -0.45 -3.82 -7.15
CA MET A 92 -0.46 -2.79 -6.12
C MET A 92 -1.48 -3.16 -5.05
N TYR A 93 -1.07 -3.06 -3.79
CA TYR A 93 -1.92 -3.22 -2.61
C TYR A 93 -2.21 -1.83 -2.04
N PHE A 94 -3.49 -1.58 -1.75
CA PHE A 94 -4.00 -0.36 -1.15
C PHE A 94 -4.66 -0.70 0.18
N GLY A 95 -4.32 0.05 1.22
CA GLY A 95 -4.99 0.03 2.51
C GLY A 95 -5.44 1.42 2.90
N VAL A 96 -6.76 1.68 2.89
CA VAL A 96 -7.33 2.91 3.43
C VAL A 96 -7.69 2.63 4.88
N ASN A 97 -6.92 3.23 5.78
CA ASN A 97 -7.00 3.05 7.23
C ASN A 97 -7.96 4.06 7.83
N PHE A 98 -8.83 3.65 8.74
CA PHE A 98 -9.85 4.50 9.36
C PHE A 98 -9.67 4.62 10.88
N PHE A 99 -10.21 5.68 11.47
CA PHE A 99 -10.29 5.78 12.94
C PHE A 99 -11.39 4.90 13.54
N GLY A 100 -12.47 4.67 12.77
CA GLY A 100 -13.56 3.73 13.07
C GLY A 100 -13.56 2.55 12.11
N ILE A 101 -14.70 1.89 11.97
CA ILE A 101 -14.89 0.88 10.92
C ILE A 101 -15.30 1.61 9.64
N ALA A 102 -14.61 1.36 8.52
CA ALA A 102 -14.95 1.94 7.24
C ALA A 102 -16.44 1.71 6.92
N GLY A 103 -17.19 2.76 6.61
CA GLY A 103 -18.63 2.63 6.35
C GLY A 103 -19.56 2.76 7.56
N ASP A 104 -19.05 2.65 8.79
CA ASP A 104 -19.83 2.83 10.03
C ASP A 104 -20.13 4.30 10.28
N ALA A 105 -21.24 4.79 9.72
CA ALA A 105 -21.50 6.22 9.63
C ALA A 105 -21.66 6.88 11.01
N ASP A 106 -22.18 6.16 12.02
CA ASP A 106 -22.35 6.67 13.38
C ASP A 106 -21.27 6.21 14.39
N GLY A 107 -20.39 5.29 14.02
CA GLY A 107 -19.26 4.85 14.83
C GLY A 107 -19.68 3.98 16.00
N ASP A 108 -20.78 3.23 15.90
CA ASP A 108 -21.29 2.37 16.96
C ASP A 108 -20.70 0.95 16.96
N GLY A 109 -19.92 0.61 15.92
CA GLY A 109 -19.33 -0.69 15.70
C GLY A 109 -20.06 -1.58 14.69
N ASP A 110 -21.15 -1.12 14.06
CA ASP A 110 -21.95 -1.83 13.07
C ASP A 110 -22.06 -1.04 11.73
N PRO A 111 -21.19 -1.30 10.74
CA PRO A 111 -21.19 -0.60 9.44
C PRO A 111 -22.34 -1.01 8.50
N GLY A 112 -23.44 -1.51 9.04
CA GLY A 112 -24.62 -1.86 8.27
C GLY A 112 -25.93 -1.38 8.85
N ALA A 113 -25.91 -0.66 9.96
CA ALA A 113 -27.10 -0.12 10.57
C ALA A 113 -26.78 1.05 11.50
N LEU A 114 -27.68 2.02 11.55
CA LEU A 114 -27.60 3.09 12.53
C LEU A 114 -28.11 2.66 13.90
N SER A 115 -27.39 3.03 14.95
CA SER A 115 -27.91 3.09 16.33
C SER A 115 -28.77 4.33 16.58
N VAL A 116 -28.63 5.37 15.75
CA VAL A 116 -29.31 6.66 15.91
C VAL A 116 -30.52 6.81 15.00
N GLY A 117 -31.53 7.56 15.46
CA GLY A 117 -32.80 7.76 14.73
C GLY A 117 -32.75 8.78 13.60
N MET A 118 -31.59 9.06 13.02
CA MET A 118 -31.39 10.04 11.96
C MET A 118 -30.32 9.55 10.98
N GLY A 119 -30.50 9.85 9.70
CA GLY A 119 -29.52 9.53 8.67
C GLY A 119 -29.69 8.17 8.00
N LYS A 120 -28.60 7.68 7.39
CA LYS A 120 -28.50 6.36 6.79
C LYS A 120 -27.12 5.74 7.03
N ASP A 121 -27.14 4.44 7.25
CA ASP A 121 -25.99 3.54 7.23
C ASP A 121 -26.53 2.23 6.64
N LEU A 122 -25.89 1.72 5.60
CA LEU A 122 -26.34 0.57 4.85
C LEU A 122 -25.22 -0.48 4.73
N PRO A 123 -25.56 -1.77 4.88
CA PRO A 123 -24.55 -2.81 4.91
C PRO A 123 -23.75 -2.86 3.61
N SER A 124 -22.45 -3.13 3.76
CA SER A 124 -21.50 -3.29 2.67
C SER A 124 -21.36 -2.03 1.80
N LEU A 125 -21.29 -0.84 2.39
CA LEU A 125 -21.26 0.42 1.63
C LEU A 125 -22.49 0.52 0.70
N GLY A 126 -23.68 0.33 1.25
CA GLY A 126 -24.93 0.34 0.48
C GLY A 126 -25.32 1.73 -0.01
N GLY A 127 -26.39 1.83 -0.80
CA GLY A 127 -26.91 3.13 -1.27
C GLY A 127 -25.85 3.98 -1.97
N LEU A 128 -25.62 5.20 -1.46
CA LEU A 128 -24.63 6.16 -1.98
C LEU A 128 -23.32 6.18 -1.20
N GLU A 129 -23.13 5.29 -0.22
CA GLU A 129 -21.87 5.14 0.49
C GLU A 129 -20.76 4.73 -0.48
N SER A 130 -19.60 5.37 -0.35
CA SER A 130 -18.50 5.18 -1.28
C SER A 130 -17.17 5.37 -0.59
N ILE A 131 -16.24 4.50 -0.96
CA ILE A 131 -14.81 4.67 -0.69
C ILE A 131 -14.12 4.54 -2.04
N ALA A 132 -13.35 5.56 -2.41
CA ALA A 132 -12.74 5.67 -3.72
C ALA A 132 -11.32 6.22 -3.64
N VAL A 133 -10.42 5.67 -4.45
CA VAL A 133 -9.04 6.13 -4.61
C VAL A 133 -8.86 6.59 -6.05
N GLY A 134 -8.44 7.83 -6.24
CA GLY A 134 -8.12 8.41 -7.54
C GLY A 134 -6.62 8.37 -7.81
N LEU A 135 -6.23 7.97 -9.01
CA LEU A 135 -4.84 7.88 -9.47
C LEU A 135 -4.65 8.76 -10.70
N ASP A 136 -3.79 9.76 -10.58
CA ASP A 136 -3.30 10.62 -11.66
C ASP A 136 -1.93 10.07 -12.09
N LEU A 137 -1.93 9.39 -13.23
CA LEU A 137 -0.85 8.53 -13.70
C LEU A 137 0.14 9.29 -14.59
N ASP A 138 -0.31 10.38 -15.23
CA ASP A 138 0.51 11.24 -16.09
C ASP A 138 0.95 12.57 -15.44
N LEU A 139 0.54 12.80 -14.20
CA LEU A 139 0.90 13.92 -13.33
C LEU A 139 0.35 15.27 -13.81
N ASP A 140 -0.80 15.28 -14.51
CA ASP A 140 -1.44 16.50 -15.01
C ASP A 140 -2.33 17.22 -13.96
N GLY A 141 -2.54 16.60 -12.80
CA GLY A 141 -3.39 17.08 -11.71
C GLY A 141 -4.83 16.57 -11.76
N THR A 142 -5.17 15.70 -12.71
CA THR A 142 -6.47 15.04 -12.85
C THR A 142 -6.28 13.53 -12.78
N PRO A 143 -7.08 12.80 -11.98
CA PRO A 143 -7.01 11.34 -12.02
C PRO A 143 -7.29 10.79 -13.42
N ASP A 144 -6.58 9.75 -13.81
CA ASP A 144 -6.83 8.93 -15.00
C ASP A 144 -7.63 7.68 -14.66
N VAL A 145 -7.44 7.17 -13.44
CA VAL A 145 -8.03 5.94 -12.93
C VAL A 145 -8.68 6.19 -11.57
N VAL A 146 -9.79 5.50 -11.32
CA VAL A 146 -10.42 5.43 -10.01
C VAL A 146 -10.67 3.98 -9.63
N ALA A 147 -10.43 3.64 -8.37
CA ALA A 147 -10.66 2.32 -7.82
C ALA A 147 -11.44 2.40 -6.51
N GLY A 148 -12.29 1.40 -6.23
CA GLY A 148 -13.06 1.33 -5.00
C GLY A 148 -14.52 0.95 -5.23
N VAL A 149 -15.39 1.33 -4.29
CA VAL A 149 -16.83 1.10 -4.36
C VAL A 149 -17.52 2.42 -4.71
N PRO A 150 -18.14 2.56 -5.91
CA PRO A 150 -18.77 3.80 -6.34
C PRO A 150 -20.05 4.09 -5.56
N ALA A 151 -20.42 5.38 -5.44
CA ALA A 151 -21.73 5.78 -4.93
C ALA A 151 -22.86 5.33 -5.88
N ASN A 152 -22.64 5.42 -7.20
CA ASN A 152 -23.58 4.90 -8.18
C ASN A 152 -23.28 3.43 -8.50
N LYS A 153 -24.07 2.54 -7.89
CA LYS A 153 -23.95 1.08 -8.04
C LYS A 153 -24.93 0.51 -9.07
N SER A 154 -25.36 1.30 -10.05
CA SER A 154 -26.41 0.89 -10.99
C SER A 154 -26.00 -0.37 -11.78
N GLY A 155 -26.48 -1.54 -11.34
CA GLY A 155 -26.20 -2.84 -11.96
C GLY A 155 -25.26 -3.76 -11.19
N THR A 156 -24.67 -3.31 -10.08
CA THR A 156 -23.77 -4.09 -9.22
C THR A 156 -24.28 -4.12 -7.77
N GLY A 157 -24.10 -5.23 -7.05
CA GLY A 157 -24.45 -5.34 -5.63
C GLY A 157 -23.55 -4.46 -4.75
N PRO A 158 -23.83 -4.23 -3.46
CA PRO A 158 -22.97 -3.41 -2.60
C PRO A 158 -21.59 -4.04 -2.34
N GLY A 159 -20.67 -3.25 -1.78
CA GLY A 159 -19.41 -3.74 -1.22
C GLY A 159 -18.49 -4.41 -2.22
N VAL A 160 -17.97 -5.58 -1.88
CA VAL A 160 -17.09 -6.41 -2.74
C VAL A 160 -17.72 -6.65 -4.12
N ALA A 161 -19.05 -6.76 -4.21
CA ALA A 161 -19.73 -6.97 -5.49
C ALA A 161 -19.78 -5.73 -6.40
N SER A 162 -19.54 -4.53 -5.85
CA SER A 162 -19.43 -3.26 -6.59
C SER A 162 -18.00 -2.78 -6.75
N PHE A 163 -17.02 -3.43 -6.12
CA PHE A 163 -15.63 -3.03 -6.27
C PHE A 163 -15.22 -3.07 -7.75
N THR A 164 -14.59 -1.99 -8.20
CA THR A 164 -14.11 -1.88 -9.57
C THR A 164 -12.83 -1.04 -9.62
N VAL A 165 -12.09 -1.22 -10.71
CA VAL A 165 -11.06 -0.31 -11.21
C VAL A 165 -11.59 0.21 -12.54
N ALA A 166 -11.67 1.52 -12.70
CA ALA A 166 -12.31 2.16 -13.84
C ALA A 166 -11.51 3.35 -14.35
N GLU A 167 -11.73 3.72 -15.61
CA GLU A 167 -11.32 5.00 -16.13
C GLU A 167 -11.97 6.11 -15.31
N TYR A 168 -11.20 7.15 -15.00
CA TYR A 168 -11.75 8.31 -14.32
C TYR A 168 -12.63 9.11 -15.27
N GLN A 169 -13.91 9.22 -14.92
CA GLN A 169 -14.87 10.06 -15.62
C GLN A 169 -15.28 11.21 -14.71
N ARG A 170 -14.62 12.35 -14.84
CA ARG A 170 -14.86 13.53 -13.98
C ARG A 170 -16.36 13.82 -13.79
N SER A 171 -16.81 13.67 -12.56
CA SER A 171 -18.15 14.06 -12.14
C SER A 171 -18.10 15.37 -11.34
N PRO A 172 -19.04 16.32 -11.57
CA PRO A 172 -19.16 17.49 -10.70
C PRO A 172 -19.58 17.14 -9.27
N SER A 173 -20.08 15.93 -9.05
CA SER A 173 -20.45 15.40 -7.73
C SER A 173 -19.28 14.81 -6.94
N GLY A 174 -18.06 14.85 -7.48
CA GLY A 174 -16.85 14.39 -6.79
C GLY A 174 -16.42 12.96 -7.13
N LEU A 175 -15.38 12.48 -6.44
CA LEU A 175 -14.67 11.24 -6.75
C LEU A 175 -15.59 10.00 -6.64
N ALA A 176 -16.48 9.96 -5.65
CA ALA A 176 -17.48 8.90 -5.44
C ALA A 176 -18.36 8.58 -6.66
N PHE A 177 -18.54 9.57 -7.55
CA PHE A 177 -19.36 9.48 -8.76
C PHE A 177 -18.54 9.51 -10.04
N SER A 178 -17.20 9.48 -9.95
CA SER A 178 -16.31 9.68 -11.10
C SER A 178 -15.83 8.37 -11.75
N PHE A 179 -16.63 7.31 -11.64
CA PHE A 179 -16.32 5.99 -12.21
C PHE A 179 -16.87 5.88 -13.63
N GLY A 180 -15.99 5.73 -14.61
CA GLY A 180 -16.31 5.50 -16.02
C GLY A 180 -16.31 4.01 -16.37
N ASP A 181 -15.76 3.68 -17.54
CA ASP A 181 -15.68 2.31 -18.03
C ASP A 181 -14.70 1.47 -17.19
N SER A 182 -15.10 0.23 -16.87
CA SER A 182 -14.28 -0.66 -16.05
C SER A 182 -13.03 -1.11 -16.81
N LEU A 183 -11.87 -0.94 -16.16
CA LEU A 183 -10.57 -1.47 -16.58
C LEU A 183 -10.46 -2.92 -16.14
N THR A 184 -11.29 -3.78 -16.73
CA THR A 184 -11.42 -5.22 -16.37
C THR A 184 -10.09 -5.97 -16.38
N ASP A 185 -9.14 -5.52 -17.18
CA ASP A 185 -7.80 -6.08 -17.24
C ASP A 185 -6.96 -5.80 -15.97
N HIS A 186 -7.23 -4.70 -15.28
CA HIS A 186 -6.53 -4.27 -14.08
C HIS A 186 -7.31 -4.55 -12.79
N LEU A 187 -8.48 -5.19 -12.92
CA LEU A 187 -9.35 -5.50 -11.80
C LEU A 187 -8.64 -6.44 -10.83
N GLY A 188 -8.31 -5.94 -9.64
CA GLY A 188 -7.94 -6.76 -8.50
C GLY A 188 -9.18 -7.17 -7.70
N ALA A 189 -9.10 -7.10 -6.38
CA ALA A 189 -10.23 -7.39 -5.51
C ALA A 189 -10.25 -6.47 -4.29
N LEU A 190 -11.45 -6.12 -3.82
CA LEU A 190 -11.68 -5.71 -2.44
C LEU A 190 -11.59 -6.96 -1.55
N ALA A 191 -10.78 -6.90 -0.50
CA ALA A 191 -10.49 -8.06 0.34
C ALA A 191 -11.73 -8.51 1.14
N PHE A 192 -12.44 -7.55 1.74
CA PHE A 192 -13.61 -7.79 2.59
C PHE A 192 -14.61 -6.63 2.47
N ASP A 193 -15.87 -6.92 2.78
CA ASP A 193 -16.78 -5.85 3.19
C ASP A 193 -16.37 -5.38 4.59
N PRO A 194 -16.32 -4.06 4.84
CA PRO A 194 -15.98 -3.56 6.16
C PRO A 194 -16.88 -4.14 7.27
N SER A 195 -16.25 -4.44 8.41
CA SER A 195 -16.90 -5.05 9.59
C SER A 195 -16.02 -4.87 10.82
N ALA A 196 -16.50 -5.26 12.00
CA ALA A 196 -15.68 -5.22 13.22
C ALA A 196 -14.43 -6.12 13.13
N GLU A 197 -14.49 -7.22 12.37
CA GLU A 197 -13.34 -8.10 12.12
C GLU A 197 -12.41 -7.60 11.01
N HIS A 198 -12.93 -6.73 10.13
CA HIS A 198 -12.22 -6.17 8.97
C HIS A 198 -12.49 -4.65 8.91
N PRO A 199 -11.97 -3.87 9.87
CA PRO A 199 -12.37 -2.47 10.03
C PRO A 199 -11.96 -1.55 8.88
N ASP A 200 -10.88 -1.86 8.17
CA ASP A 200 -10.32 -1.00 7.14
C ASP A 200 -10.70 -1.42 5.71
N PHE A 201 -10.51 -0.52 4.76
CA PHE A 201 -10.82 -0.76 3.35
C PHE A 201 -9.56 -1.12 2.56
N GLU A 202 -9.42 -2.40 2.24
CA GLU A 202 -8.22 -2.95 1.63
C GLU A 202 -8.48 -3.62 0.29
N PHE A 203 -7.74 -3.25 -0.74
CA PHE A 203 -7.93 -3.81 -2.07
C PHE A 203 -6.64 -3.88 -2.88
N THR A 204 -6.73 -4.52 -4.05
CA THR A 204 -5.62 -4.61 -5.00
C THR A 204 -5.99 -4.07 -6.37
N ILE A 205 -4.97 -3.66 -7.13
CA ILE A 205 -5.04 -3.44 -8.56
C ILE A 205 -4.01 -4.35 -9.22
N ASP A 206 -4.47 -5.16 -10.17
CA ASP A 206 -3.64 -6.13 -10.90
C ASP A 206 -3.05 -5.48 -12.14
N ARG A 207 -1.89 -6.00 -12.58
CA ARG A 207 -1.13 -5.45 -13.72
C ARG A 207 -0.92 -3.94 -13.58
N PHE A 208 -0.53 -3.51 -12.38
CA PHE A 208 -0.51 -2.09 -12.03
C PHE A 208 0.46 -1.31 -12.92
N SER A 209 1.66 -1.87 -13.17
CA SER A 209 2.68 -1.22 -14.00
C SER A 209 2.29 -1.00 -15.45
N THR A 210 1.20 -1.62 -15.91
CA THR A 210 0.70 -1.49 -17.28
C THR A 210 -0.57 -0.66 -17.38
N LEU A 211 -0.97 0.05 -16.31
CA LEU A 211 -2.06 1.02 -16.38
C LEU A 211 -1.77 2.07 -17.46
N PRO A 212 -2.78 2.46 -18.28
CA PRO A 212 -2.58 3.49 -19.31
C PRO A 212 -2.10 4.81 -18.71
N GLY A 213 -1.03 5.39 -19.27
CA GLY A 213 -0.48 6.67 -18.81
C GLY A 213 0.59 6.55 -17.72
N LEU A 214 0.67 5.43 -17.01
CA LEU A 214 1.62 5.26 -15.90
C LEU A 214 3.06 5.05 -16.39
N ASP A 215 3.96 5.92 -15.95
CA ASP A 215 5.40 5.64 -15.91
C ASP A 215 5.85 5.38 -14.47
N MET A 216 6.12 4.11 -14.16
CA MET A 216 6.58 3.68 -12.83
C MET A 216 7.84 4.39 -12.34
N LYS A 217 8.63 5.02 -13.22
CA LYS A 217 9.81 5.81 -12.80
C LYS A 217 9.44 7.20 -12.33
N GLU A 218 8.45 7.83 -12.96
CA GLU A 218 7.97 9.16 -12.59
C GLU A 218 7.02 9.10 -11.39
N GLY A 219 6.36 7.95 -11.20
CA GLY A 219 5.40 7.70 -10.14
C GLY A 219 3.99 8.13 -10.54
N PHE A 220 3.15 8.45 -9.57
CA PHE A 220 1.77 8.90 -9.78
C PHE A 220 1.31 9.78 -8.62
N ILE A 221 0.20 10.49 -8.80
CA ILE A 221 -0.49 11.21 -7.72
C ILE A 221 -1.69 10.37 -7.27
N VAL A 222 -1.91 10.30 -5.96
CA VAL A 222 -3.03 9.58 -5.36
C VAL A 222 -3.85 10.49 -4.47
N SER A 223 -5.17 10.32 -4.51
CA SER A 223 -6.13 10.93 -3.59
C SER A 223 -7.16 9.91 -3.16
N ALA A 224 -7.87 10.15 -2.06
CA ALA A 224 -8.94 9.27 -1.62
C ALA A 224 -10.18 10.05 -1.17
N PHE A 225 -11.31 9.37 -1.15
CA PHE A 225 -12.60 9.83 -0.65
C PHE A 225 -13.25 8.71 0.16
N ALA A 226 -13.91 9.08 1.25
CA ALA A 226 -14.82 8.20 1.99
C ALA A 226 -16.05 8.99 2.45
N GLY A 227 -17.25 8.46 2.24
CA GLY A 227 -18.46 9.14 2.68
C GLY A 227 -19.75 8.65 2.04
N ALA A 228 -20.86 9.18 2.56
CA ALA A 228 -22.20 9.06 1.99
C ALA A 228 -22.89 10.43 1.89
N PRO A 229 -23.08 10.97 0.67
CA PRO A 229 -23.73 12.27 0.47
C PRO A 229 -25.16 12.39 1.03
N ASP A 230 -25.78 11.28 1.42
CA ASP A 230 -27.15 11.22 1.95
C ASP A 230 -27.26 10.66 3.38
N ASP A 231 -26.15 10.49 4.11
CA ASP A 231 -26.19 10.05 5.51
C ASP A 231 -26.68 11.14 6.47
N MET A 232 -26.45 12.42 6.16
CA MET A 232 -26.85 13.60 6.95
C MET A 232 -26.36 13.64 8.42
N ILE A 233 -25.48 12.74 8.86
CA ILE A 233 -25.05 12.60 10.26
C ILE A 233 -23.56 12.88 10.47
N ALA A 234 -22.77 12.63 9.44
CA ALA A 234 -21.36 12.91 9.38
C ALA A 234 -21.05 13.62 8.06
N GLY A 235 -19.92 14.33 8.03
CA GLY A 235 -19.34 14.79 6.78
C GLY A 235 -18.64 13.64 6.07
N GLU A 236 -18.26 13.90 4.84
CA GLU A 236 -17.35 13.07 4.08
C GLU A 236 -15.90 13.47 4.36
N ASP A 237 -14.99 12.58 4.00
CA ASP A 237 -13.56 12.81 4.11
C ASP A 237 -12.88 12.70 2.74
N THR A 238 -11.79 13.47 2.59
CA THR A 238 -10.94 13.45 1.41
C THR A 238 -9.47 13.55 1.79
N LEU A 239 -8.71 12.53 1.42
CA LEU A 239 -7.26 12.60 1.47
C LEU A 239 -6.76 13.42 0.28
N ALA A 240 -6.03 14.49 0.58
CA ALA A 240 -5.49 15.40 -0.41
C ALA A 240 -4.56 14.70 -1.41
N ALA A 241 -4.51 15.21 -2.64
CA ALA A 241 -3.67 14.65 -3.69
C ALA A 241 -2.16 14.70 -3.32
N VAL A 242 -1.52 13.53 -3.23
CA VAL A 242 -0.10 13.39 -2.89
C VAL A 242 0.63 12.63 -4.00
N ARG A 243 1.79 13.14 -4.41
CA ARG A 243 2.67 12.46 -5.35
C ARG A 243 3.46 11.36 -4.66
N ILE A 244 3.42 10.16 -5.23
CA ILE A 244 4.29 9.04 -4.91
C ILE A 244 5.39 8.99 -5.96
N ALA A 245 6.66 9.08 -5.55
CA ALA A 245 7.76 8.95 -6.50
C ALA A 245 7.95 7.48 -6.89
N GLY A 246 8.40 7.22 -8.12
CA GLY A 246 8.66 5.85 -8.59
C GLY A 246 9.65 5.08 -7.70
N ASP A 247 10.66 5.78 -7.17
CA ASP A 247 11.64 5.20 -6.26
C ASP A 247 11.05 4.79 -4.90
N ASP A 248 9.96 5.42 -4.45
CA ASP A 248 9.32 5.11 -3.15
C ASP A 248 8.67 3.72 -3.16
N LEU A 249 8.13 3.31 -4.32
CA LEU A 249 7.49 2.01 -4.53
C LEU A 249 8.49 0.91 -4.90
N SER A 250 9.70 1.30 -5.29
CA SER A 250 10.75 0.37 -5.70
C SER A 250 11.39 -0.40 -4.54
N GLY A 251 10.84 -0.28 -3.33
CA GLY A 251 11.37 -0.64 -2.01
C GLY A 251 12.13 -1.96 -1.90
N GLN A 252 13.28 -2.04 -2.56
CA GLN A 252 14.40 -2.97 -2.41
C GLN A 252 15.58 -2.42 -3.22
N ASN A 253 16.32 -1.47 -2.65
CA ASN A 253 17.77 -1.36 -2.90
C ASN A 253 18.49 -2.58 -2.28
N VAL A 254 18.02 -3.80 -2.56
CA VAL A 254 18.82 -4.98 -2.30
C VAL A 254 19.88 -4.98 -3.39
N PRO A 255 21.18 -4.87 -3.06
CA PRO A 255 22.22 -4.95 -4.07
C PRO A 255 22.00 -6.25 -4.82
N GLU A 256 21.89 -6.18 -6.14
CA GLU A 256 21.71 -7.39 -6.94
C GLU A 256 22.75 -8.44 -6.51
N PRO A 257 22.45 -9.75 -6.59
CA PRO A 257 23.38 -10.79 -6.19
C PRO A 257 24.80 -10.60 -6.76
N ALA A 258 24.92 -9.98 -7.94
CA ALA A 258 26.17 -9.58 -8.56
C ALA A 258 26.94 -8.49 -7.78
N ALA A 259 26.26 -7.48 -7.23
CA ALA A 259 26.86 -6.43 -6.39
C ALA A 259 27.36 -7.01 -5.05
N VAL A 260 26.58 -7.89 -4.42
CA VAL A 260 27.00 -8.59 -3.19
C VAL A 260 28.22 -9.49 -3.47
N LEU A 261 28.21 -10.23 -4.59
CA LEU A 261 29.34 -11.05 -5.02
C LEU A 261 30.59 -10.20 -5.30
N ALA A 262 30.44 -9.07 -5.99
CA ALA A 262 31.55 -8.16 -6.28
C ALA A 262 32.17 -7.63 -4.98
N TRP A 263 31.36 -7.21 -4.01
CA TRP A 263 31.86 -6.76 -2.70
C TRP A 263 32.57 -7.88 -1.93
N ALA A 264 32.03 -9.10 -1.95
CA ALA A 264 32.66 -10.26 -1.32
C ALA A 264 34.02 -10.58 -1.95
N LEU A 265 34.12 -10.51 -3.29
CA LEU A 265 35.38 -10.73 -4.01
C LEU A 265 36.41 -9.64 -3.71
N VAL A 266 36.01 -8.37 -3.68
CA VAL A 266 36.91 -7.25 -3.36
C VAL A 266 37.43 -7.38 -1.91
N ALA A 267 36.55 -7.67 -0.95
CA ALA A 267 36.93 -7.88 0.44
C ALA A 267 37.89 -9.08 0.59
N GLY A 268 37.57 -10.21 -0.07
CA GLY A 268 38.42 -11.39 -0.10
C GLY A 268 39.81 -11.12 -0.68
N ALA A 269 39.89 -10.38 -1.79
CA ALA A 269 41.15 -9.99 -2.43
C ALA A 269 42.00 -9.07 -1.53
N ALA A 270 41.37 -8.10 -0.86
CA ALA A 270 42.06 -7.19 0.06
C ALA A 270 42.66 -7.94 1.27
N ILE A 271 41.92 -8.90 1.84
CA ILE A 271 42.40 -9.75 2.93
C ILE A 271 43.58 -10.60 2.46
N ALA A 272 43.45 -11.28 1.31
CA ALA A 272 44.51 -12.10 0.74
C ALA A 272 45.80 -11.30 0.46
N HIS A 273 45.66 -10.08 -0.06
CA HIS A 273 46.79 -9.17 -0.29
C HIS A 273 47.49 -8.78 1.02
N ARG A 274 46.72 -8.45 2.06
CA ARG A 274 47.26 -8.06 3.38
C ARG A 274 48.02 -9.21 4.06
N VAL A 275 47.52 -10.43 3.96
CA VAL A 275 48.19 -11.64 4.49
C VAL A 275 49.52 -11.89 3.76
N ARG A 276 49.53 -11.79 2.42
CA ARG A 276 50.77 -11.93 1.63
C ARG A 276 51.80 -10.84 1.94
N GLY A 277 51.37 -9.60 2.16
CA GLY A 277 52.25 -8.49 2.52
C GLY A 277 52.95 -8.68 3.87
N ARG A 278 52.25 -9.27 4.87
CA ARG A 278 52.85 -9.57 6.18
C ARG A 278 53.89 -10.68 6.13
N HIS A 279 53.68 -11.71 5.31
CA HIS A 279 54.67 -12.78 5.14
C HIS A 279 55.97 -12.34 4.47
N ARG A 280 55.94 -11.29 3.63
CA ARG A 280 57.14 -10.76 2.96
C ARG A 280 57.98 -9.83 3.84
N ARG A 281 57.43 -9.27 4.92
CA ARG A 281 58.15 -8.34 5.82
C ARG A 281 58.77 -9.03 7.05
N GLY A 282 58.53 -10.32 7.24
CA GLY A 282 59.10 -11.12 8.33
C GLY A 282 60.28 -12.02 7.92
N ARG A 283 60.93 -11.72 6.80
CA ARG A 283 62.19 -12.36 6.36
C ARG A 283 63.25 -11.29 6.18
#